data_AF-A0A256FB89-F1
#
_entry.id   AF-A0A256FB89-F1
#
_cell.length_a   1.000
_cell.length_b   1.000
_cell.length_c   1.000
_cell.angle_alpha   90.00
_cell.angle_beta   90.00
_cell.angle_gamma   90.00
#
_symmetry.space_group_name_H-M   'P 1'
#
loop_
_entity.id
_entity.type
_entity.pdbx_description
1 polymer ?
#
loop_
_entity_poly.entity_id
_entity_poly.type
_entity_poly.pdbx_seq_one_letter_code
_entity_poly.pdbx_strand_id
1 'polypeptide(L)'
;MDMAYKLTTEVTPGSRLTMLLPRSLVQRSGLIGNIHGLVLKSEDPLTEFLINCTQSFMKVSPHLNPVQIEGIQNSIVDMFALSLNGKQFNAAESATMNIITKQRILDYIDSNIENLSLSTSSIQKHFRISRSHLYRIFAENEGIATVIRNKRLALAFRRLRAANGKRIHLAELAYRSGFSDYSSFSKLFQEKYGEKPTDTRSRIKQSTYDDIVYDGQLITHFRRLREIHYGNEDDSPLKTTL
;
A
#
# COMPACT_ATOMS: atom_id res chain seq x y z
N MET A 1 8.31 -16.31 -24.77
CA MET A 1 9.06 -17.03 -23.71
C MET A 1 10.02 -16.01 -23.09
N ASP A 2 9.78 -15.57 -21.86
CA ASP A 2 10.80 -14.84 -21.08
C ASP A 2 11.71 -15.91 -20.47
N MET A 3 12.99 -15.92 -20.83
CA MET A 3 13.92 -16.98 -20.43
C MET A 3 14.38 -16.86 -18.96
N ALA A 4 13.79 -15.94 -18.20
CA ALA A 4 14.08 -15.74 -16.77
C ALA A 4 13.40 -16.76 -15.84
N TYR A 5 12.53 -17.66 -16.34
CA TYR A 5 11.78 -18.61 -15.50
C TYR A 5 11.88 -20.06 -15.98
N LYS A 6 11.87 -21.00 -15.04
CA LYS A 6 11.94 -22.45 -15.28
C LYS A 6 10.58 -22.96 -15.77
N LEU A 7 10.54 -23.62 -16.93
CA LEU A 7 9.34 -24.19 -17.53
C LEU A 7 9.51 -25.70 -17.72
N THR A 8 8.52 -26.48 -17.29
CA THR A 8 8.43 -27.92 -17.56
C THR A 8 7.31 -28.12 -18.58
N THR A 9 7.59 -28.77 -19.71
CA THR A 9 6.60 -29.07 -20.77
C THR A 9 6.53 -30.56 -21.04
N GLU A 10 5.34 -31.14 -20.97
CA GLU A 10 5.04 -32.44 -21.56
C GLU A 10 4.49 -32.22 -22.98
N VAL A 11 5.01 -32.99 -23.95
CA VAL A 11 4.76 -32.76 -25.38
C VAL A 11 4.07 -33.98 -25.98
N THR A 12 2.90 -33.77 -26.60
CA THR A 12 2.25 -34.73 -27.50
C THR A 12 2.74 -34.55 -28.94
N PRO A 13 2.71 -35.58 -29.80
CA PRO A 13 3.16 -35.48 -31.19
C PRO A 13 2.44 -34.36 -31.96
N GLY A 14 3.19 -33.44 -32.57
CA GLY A 14 2.64 -32.32 -33.34
C GLY A 14 3.70 -31.38 -33.93
N SER A 15 3.30 -30.53 -34.87
CA SER A 15 4.17 -29.50 -35.46
C SER A 15 4.23 -28.27 -34.56
N ARG A 16 5.43 -27.88 -34.13
CA ARG A 16 5.64 -26.73 -33.22
C ARG A 16 6.46 -25.64 -33.89
N LEU A 17 5.89 -24.45 -34.00
CA LEU A 17 6.61 -23.25 -34.40
C LEU A 17 7.02 -22.46 -33.15
N THR A 18 8.31 -22.19 -33.00
CA THR A 18 8.85 -21.41 -31.87
C THR A 18 9.41 -20.10 -32.38
N MET A 19 8.96 -18.99 -31.82
CA MET A 19 9.49 -17.67 -32.14
C MET A 19 10.20 -17.08 -30.92
N LEU A 20 11.39 -16.54 -31.16
CA LEU A 20 12.14 -15.77 -30.17
C LEU A 20 11.98 -14.29 -30.52
N LEU A 21 11.47 -13.52 -29.55
CA LEU A 21 11.20 -12.10 -29.72
C LEU A 21 12.14 -11.31 -28.81
N PRO A 22 13.01 -10.45 -29.36
CA PRO A 22 13.79 -9.51 -28.57
C PRO A 22 12.88 -8.65 -27.70
N ARG A 23 13.29 -8.46 -26.43
CA ARG A 23 12.51 -7.69 -25.44
C ARG A 23 12.21 -6.26 -25.89
N SER A 24 13.10 -5.66 -26.67
CA SER A 24 12.94 -4.32 -27.24
C SER A 24 11.76 -4.21 -28.22
N LEU A 25 11.49 -5.27 -29.00
CA LEU A 25 10.38 -5.29 -29.96
C LEU A 25 9.03 -5.40 -29.23
N VAL A 26 8.98 -6.20 -28.16
CA VAL A 26 7.79 -6.36 -27.31
C VAL A 26 7.46 -5.05 -26.56
N GLN A 27 8.47 -4.31 -26.12
CA GLN A 27 8.28 -3.01 -25.45
C GLN A 27 7.76 -1.94 -26.41
N ARG A 28 8.28 -1.91 -27.65
CA ARG A 28 7.85 -0.95 -28.68
C ARG A 28 6.38 -1.13 -29.09
N SER A 29 5.88 -2.35 -29.08
CA SER A 29 4.49 -2.65 -29.44
C SER A 29 3.48 -2.35 -28.31
N GLY A 30 3.90 -1.75 -27.19
CA GLY A 30 3.03 -1.39 -26.07
C GLY A 30 2.50 -2.57 -25.25
N LEU A 31 3.09 -3.76 -25.40
CA LEU A 31 2.73 -4.94 -24.60
C LEU A 31 3.26 -4.77 -23.17
N ILE A 32 2.37 -4.35 -22.25
CA ILE A 32 2.68 -4.19 -20.83
C ILE A 32 2.01 -5.34 -20.06
N GLY A 33 2.80 -6.24 -19.49
CA GLY A 33 2.29 -7.32 -18.63
C GLY A 33 3.07 -8.62 -18.70
N ASN A 34 2.63 -9.59 -17.90
CA ASN A 34 3.25 -10.92 -17.83
C ASN A 34 2.68 -11.81 -18.94
N ILE A 35 3.44 -12.00 -20.03
CA ILE A 35 3.05 -12.80 -21.21
C ILE A 35 3.16 -14.33 -20.98
N HIS A 36 3.52 -14.74 -19.77
CA HIS A 36 3.71 -16.14 -19.40
C HIS A 36 2.38 -16.92 -19.37
N GLY A 37 2.36 -18.09 -20.02
CA GLY A 37 1.22 -19.01 -19.96
C GLY A 37 0.02 -18.64 -20.83
N LEU A 38 0.12 -17.60 -21.67
CA LEU A 38 -0.93 -17.26 -22.62
C LEU A 38 -1.01 -18.28 -23.76
N VAL A 39 -2.23 -18.76 -24.03
CA VAL A 39 -2.52 -19.69 -25.13
C VAL A 39 -3.35 -18.94 -26.18
N LEU A 40 -2.77 -18.72 -27.36
CA LEU A 40 -3.50 -18.25 -28.52
C LEU A 40 -4.19 -19.45 -29.18
N LYS A 41 -5.51 -19.41 -29.23
CA LYS A 41 -6.32 -20.49 -29.80
C LYS A 41 -6.34 -20.41 -31.33
N SER A 42 -6.20 -21.54 -31.99
CA SER A 42 -6.23 -21.65 -33.46
C SER A 42 -7.55 -21.18 -34.09
N GLU A 43 -8.65 -21.24 -33.36
CA GLU A 43 -9.98 -20.83 -33.84
C GLU A 43 -10.16 -19.30 -33.91
N ASP A 44 -9.16 -18.53 -33.49
CA ASP A 44 -9.17 -17.08 -33.58
C ASP A 44 -8.66 -16.61 -34.95
N PRO A 45 -9.45 -15.82 -35.71
CA PRO A 45 -9.04 -15.36 -37.03
C PRO A 45 -7.71 -14.58 -37.05
N LEU A 46 -7.40 -13.81 -35.99
CA LEU A 46 -6.12 -13.08 -35.89
C LEU A 46 -4.96 -14.00 -35.52
N THR A 47 -5.23 -15.06 -34.75
CA THR A 47 -4.20 -16.10 -34.47
C THR A 47 -3.93 -16.93 -35.71
N GLU A 48 -4.96 -17.31 -36.45
CA GLU A 48 -4.82 -18.01 -37.73
C GLU A 48 -4.05 -17.17 -38.74
N PHE A 49 -4.38 -15.88 -38.87
CA PHE A 49 -3.68 -14.96 -39.76
C PHE A 49 -2.21 -14.78 -39.36
N LEU A 50 -1.91 -14.62 -38.08
CA LEU A 50 -0.55 -14.55 -37.54
C LEU A 50 0.27 -15.81 -37.87
N ILE A 51 -0.33 -17.00 -37.72
CA ILE A 51 0.32 -18.28 -38.06
C ILE A 51 0.66 -18.28 -39.56
N ASN A 52 -0.29 -17.93 -40.42
CA ASN A 52 -0.11 -17.90 -41.87
C ASN A 52 0.94 -16.88 -42.32
N CYS A 53 0.97 -15.69 -41.72
CA CYS A 53 1.98 -14.67 -41.96
C CYS A 53 3.37 -15.16 -41.56
N THR A 54 3.50 -15.80 -40.40
CA THR A 54 4.79 -16.31 -39.92
C THR A 54 5.31 -17.44 -40.82
N GLN A 55 4.43 -18.37 -41.21
CA GLN A 55 4.78 -19.45 -42.13
C GLN A 55 5.16 -18.94 -43.52
N SER A 56 4.44 -17.95 -44.04
CA SER A 56 4.77 -17.32 -45.32
C SER A 56 6.11 -16.60 -45.25
N PHE A 57 6.36 -15.84 -44.18
CA PHE A 57 7.64 -15.16 -43.96
C PHE A 57 8.82 -16.13 -43.94
N MET A 58 8.70 -17.27 -43.25
CA MET A 58 9.75 -18.29 -43.24
C MET A 58 10.08 -18.86 -44.63
N LYS A 59 9.10 -18.92 -45.54
CA LYS A 59 9.31 -19.40 -46.91
C LYS A 59 10.02 -18.36 -47.79
N VAL A 60 9.71 -17.08 -47.60
CA VAL A 60 10.24 -16.00 -48.46
C VAL A 60 11.49 -15.34 -47.90
N SER A 61 11.80 -15.49 -46.61
CA SER A 61 12.92 -14.81 -45.94
C SER A 61 14.29 -14.96 -46.61
N PRO A 62 14.66 -16.10 -47.25
CA PRO A 62 15.95 -16.22 -47.93
C PRO A 62 16.10 -15.31 -49.16
N HIS A 63 14.99 -14.76 -49.66
CA HIS A 63 14.94 -13.93 -50.87
C HIS A 63 14.75 -12.44 -50.57
N LEU A 64 14.72 -12.05 -49.30
CA LEU A 64 14.46 -10.69 -48.87
C LEU A 64 15.75 -9.97 -48.46
N ASN A 65 15.78 -8.66 -48.70
CA ASN A 65 16.86 -7.83 -48.18
C ASN A 65 16.65 -7.48 -46.69
N PRO A 66 17.68 -7.00 -45.98
CA PRO A 66 17.58 -6.69 -44.54
C PRO A 66 16.48 -5.69 -44.17
N VAL A 67 16.22 -4.68 -45.02
CA VAL A 67 15.19 -3.66 -44.77
C VAL A 67 13.78 -4.26 -44.88
N GLN A 68 13.55 -5.14 -45.86
CA GLN A 68 12.29 -5.87 -46.02
C GLN A 68 12.06 -6.86 -44.88
N ILE A 69 13.12 -7.54 -44.44
CA ILE A 69 13.08 -8.44 -43.28
C ILE A 69 12.65 -7.68 -42.03
N GLU A 70 13.27 -6.53 -41.76
CA GLU A 70 12.92 -5.69 -40.60
C GLU A 70 11.48 -5.17 -40.67
N GLY A 71 11.04 -4.69 -41.85
CA GLY A 71 9.67 -4.23 -42.05
C GLY A 71 8.63 -5.31 -41.76
N ILE A 72 8.83 -6.51 -42.31
CA ILE A 72 7.92 -7.65 -42.09
C ILE A 72 7.97 -8.14 -40.65
N GLN A 73 9.16 -8.18 -40.04
CA GLN A 73 9.29 -8.51 -38.61
C GLN A 73 8.49 -7.57 -37.73
N ASN A 74 8.59 -6.24 -37.96
CA ASN A 74 7.79 -5.27 -37.22
C ASN A 74 6.28 -5.51 -37.41
N SER A 75 5.82 -5.79 -38.63
CA SER A 75 4.40 -6.11 -38.89
C SER A 75 3.93 -7.39 -38.20
N ILE A 76 4.76 -8.44 -38.15
CA ILE A 76 4.45 -9.68 -37.42
C ILE A 76 4.38 -9.40 -35.91
N VAL A 77 5.25 -8.56 -35.38
CA VAL A 77 5.23 -8.15 -33.97
C VAL A 77 3.97 -7.34 -33.65
N ASP A 78 3.61 -6.38 -34.50
CA ASP A 78 2.40 -5.59 -34.33
C ASP A 78 1.14 -6.47 -34.41
N MET A 79 1.11 -7.42 -35.35
CA MET A 79 0.03 -8.40 -35.45
C MET A 79 -0.02 -9.34 -34.25
N PHE A 80 1.14 -9.80 -33.75
CA PHE A 80 1.22 -10.58 -32.52
C PHE A 80 0.67 -9.78 -31.33
N ALA A 81 1.02 -8.50 -31.22
CA ALA A 81 0.47 -7.61 -30.21
C ALA A 81 -1.04 -7.43 -30.38
N LEU A 82 -1.56 -7.30 -31.60
CA LEU A 82 -3.00 -7.24 -31.88
C LEU A 82 -3.72 -8.54 -31.52
N SER A 83 -3.16 -9.71 -31.82
CA SER A 83 -3.73 -11.01 -31.43
C SER A 83 -3.71 -11.23 -29.92
N LEU A 84 -2.75 -10.61 -29.21
CA LEU A 84 -2.77 -10.52 -27.76
C LEU A 84 -3.85 -9.54 -27.26
N ASN A 85 -3.96 -8.36 -27.88
CA ASN A 85 -4.89 -7.30 -27.48
C ASN A 85 -6.36 -7.63 -27.79
N GLY A 86 -6.64 -8.35 -28.87
CA GLY A 86 -7.97 -8.79 -29.30
C GLY A 86 -8.64 -9.77 -28.32
N LYS A 87 -7.87 -10.36 -27.40
CA LYS A 87 -8.37 -11.21 -26.30
C LYS A 87 -7.96 -10.75 -24.89
N GLN A 88 -7.09 -9.74 -24.75
CA GLN A 88 -6.61 -9.22 -23.44
C GLN A 88 -7.05 -7.81 -23.07
N PHE A 89 -7.89 -7.13 -23.87
CA PHE A 89 -8.47 -5.83 -23.47
C PHE A 89 -9.26 -5.87 -22.14
N ASN A 90 -9.57 -7.06 -21.58
CA ASN A 90 -10.39 -7.19 -20.37
C ASN A 90 -9.69 -7.65 -19.09
N ALA A 91 -8.47 -8.21 -19.11
CA ALA A 91 -7.87 -8.80 -17.89
C ALA A 91 -6.69 -8.01 -17.35
N ALA A 92 -5.70 -7.66 -18.19
CA ALA A 92 -4.56 -6.84 -17.78
C ALA A 92 -4.94 -5.36 -17.63
N GLU A 93 -5.80 -4.84 -18.51
CA GLU A 93 -6.42 -3.52 -18.34
C GLU A 93 -7.39 -3.54 -17.15
N SER A 94 -8.19 -4.58 -16.93
CA SER A 94 -9.01 -4.66 -15.69
C SER A 94 -8.14 -4.76 -14.44
N ALA A 95 -7.02 -5.48 -14.44
CA ALA A 95 -6.12 -5.53 -13.29
C ALA A 95 -5.47 -4.17 -13.02
N THR A 96 -4.97 -3.50 -14.07
CA THR A 96 -4.40 -2.14 -13.98
C THR A 96 -5.45 -1.12 -13.54
N MET A 97 -6.65 -1.17 -14.13
CA MET A 97 -7.80 -0.34 -13.75
C MET A 97 -8.31 -0.67 -12.35
N ASN A 98 -8.22 -1.92 -11.89
CA ASN A 98 -8.54 -2.29 -10.51
C ASN A 98 -7.48 -1.75 -9.54
N ILE A 99 -6.20 -1.74 -9.90
CA ILE A 99 -5.13 -1.12 -9.11
C ILE A 99 -5.35 0.39 -9.00
N ILE A 100 -5.59 1.07 -10.13
CA ILE A 100 -5.85 2.52 -10.17
C ILE A 100 -7.13 2.84 -9.38
N THR A 101 -8.21 2.07 -9.59
CA THR A 101 -9.47 2.24 -8.85
C THR A 101 -9.26 1.98 -7.35
N LYS A 102 -8.49 0.95 -6.97
CA LYS A 102 -8.14 0.65 -5.57
C LYS A 102 -7.44 1.85 -4.94
N GLN A 103 -6.43 2.40 -5.61
CA GLN A 103 -5.69 3.55 -5.11
C GLN A 103 -6.59 4.77 -4.94
N ARG A 104 -7.42 5.10 -5.93
CA ARG A 104 -8.38 6.22 -5.85
C ARG A 104 -9.38 6.05 -4.70
N ILE A 105 -9.85 4.83 -4.45
CA ILE A 105 -10.74 4.54 -3.32
C ILE A 105 -9.99 4.71 -1.99
N LEU A 106 -8.74 4.28 -1.90
CA LEU A 106 -7.91 4.47 -0.71
C LEU A 106 -7.67 5.96 -0.43
N ASP A 107 -7.33 6.74 -1.45
CA ASP A 107 -7.12 8.20 -1.33
C ASP A 107 -8.41 8.92 -0.90
N TYR A 108 -9.55 8.51 -1.46
CA TYR A 108 -10.86 9.01 -1.04
C TYR A 108 -11.17 8.66 0.41
N ILE A 109 -10.90 7.42 0.84
CA ILE A 109 -11.07 7.00 2.24
C ILE A 109 -10.19 7.85 3.15
N ASP A 110 -8.92 8.05 2.81
CA ASP A 110 -7.99 8.82 3.65
C ASP A 110 -8.42 10.28 3.78
N SER A 111 -8.90 10.88 2.69
CA SER A 111 -9.42 12.26 2.69
C SER A 111 -10.73 12.42 3.46
N ASN A 112 -11.49 11.33 3.63
CA ASN A 112 -12.82 11.34 4.26
C ASN A 112 -12.88 10.51 5.55
N ILE A 113 -11.76 10.11 6.13
CA ILE A 113 -11.73 9.06 7.16
C ILE A 113 -12.49 9.45 8.45
N GLU A 114 -12.54 10.76 8.73
CA GLU A 114 -13.25 11.37 9.86
C GLU A 114 -14.75 11.51 9.63
N ASN A 115 -15.21 11.45 8.37
CA ASN A 115 -16.61 11.59 8.00
C ASN A 115 -17.40 10.35 8.43
N LEU A 116 -18.40 10.52 9.29
CA LEU A 116 -19.27 9.44 9.78
C LEU A 116 -20.11 8.80 8.66
N SER A 117 -20.41 9.56 7.61
CA SER A 117 -21.16 9.07 6.44
C SER A 117 -20.31 8.20 5.50
N LEU A 118 -18.99 8.14 5.70
CA LEU A 118 -18.11 7.25 4.94
C LEU A 118 -18.42 5.78 5.30
N SER A 119 -18.97 5.07 4.33
CA SER A 119 -19.43 3.68 4.42
C SER A 119 -19.20 2.96 3.10
N THR A 120 -19.32 1.63 3.09
CA THR A 120 -19.27 0.85 1.84
C THR A 120 -20.28 1.37 0.80
N SER A 121 -21.51 1.64 1.24
CA SER A 121 -22.59 2.14 0.37
C SER A 121 -22.28 3.53 -0.19
N SER A 122 -21.67 4.43 0.58
CA SER A 122 -21.31 5.76 0.08
C SER A 122 -20.18 5.68 -0.95
N ILE A 123 -19.19 4.80 -0.75
CA ILE A 123 -18.10 4.54 -1.71
C ILE A 123 -18.65 3.97 -3.00
N GLN A 124 -19.55 2.98 -2.94
CA GLN A 124 -20.19 2.41 -4.14
C GLN A 124 -20.90 3.48 -4.98
N LYS A 125 -21.65 4.37 -4.31
CA LYS A 125 -22.36 5.48 -4.97
C LYS A 125 -21.39 6.48 -5.59
N HIS A 126 -20.33 6.86 -4.87
CA HIS A 126 -19.35 7.84 -5.33
C HIS A 126 -18.57 7.35 -6.55
N PHE A 127 -18.07 6.11 -6.51
CA PHE A 127 -17.27 5.52 -7.59
C PHE A 127 -18.08 4.80 -8.66
N ARG A 128 -19.41 4.73 -8.50
CA ARG A 128 -20.35 4.01 -9.40
C ARG A 128 -19.93 2.55 -9.65
N ILE A 129 -19.50 1.86 -8.60
CA ILE A 129 -19.06 0.46 -8.65
C ILE A 129 -20.04 -0.45 -7.92
N SER A 130 -20.23 -1.66 -8.47
CA SER A 130 -21.09 -2.67 -7.85
C SER A 130 -20.49 -3.18 -6.55
N ARG A 131 -21.32 -3.75 -5.67
CA ARG A 131 -20.88 -4.34 -4.40
C ARG A 131 -19.87 -5.46 -4.68
N SER A 132 -20.21 -6.39 -5.57
CA SER A 132 -19.36 -7.53 -5.92
C SER A 132 -18.01 -7.10 -6.48
N HIS A 133 -17.96 -6.04 -7.30
CA HIS A 133 -16.69 -5.51 -7.82
C HIS A 133 -15.85 -4.87 -6.72
N LEU A 134 -16.48 -4.08 -5.83
CA LEU A 134 -15.78 -3.46 -4.70
C LEU A 134 -15.17 -4.52 -3.76
N TYR A 135 -15.92 -5.59 -3.43
CA TYR A 135 -15.38 -6.67 -2.60
C TYR A 135 -14.26 -7.44 -3.31
N ARG A 136 -14.33 -7.62 -4.63
CA ARG A 136 -13.25 -8.23 -5.42
C ARG A 136 -11.95 -7.42 -5.39
N ILE A 137 -12.03 -6.09 -5.50
CA ILE A 137 -10.85 -5.19 -5.45
C ILE A 137 -10.15 -5.26 -4.07
N PHE A 138 -10.92 -5.47 -3.00
CA PHE A 138 -10.43 -5.49 -1.62
C PHE A 138 -10.42 -6.90 -1.00
N ALA A 139 -10.41 -7.96 -1.81
CA ALA A 139 -10.47 -9.34 -1.34
C ALA A 139 -9.28 -9.68 -0.42
N GLU A 140 -8.07 -9.20 -0.77
CA GLU A 140 -6.84 -9.34 0.04
C GLU A 140 -6.88 -8.57 1.36
N ASN A 141 -7.82 -7.65 1.54
CA ASN A 141 -7.89 -6.75 2.69
C ASN A 141 -9.05 -7.09 3.65
N GLU A 142 -9.58 -8.31 3.57
CA GLU A 142 -10.78 -8.74 4.31
C GLU A 142 -12.02 -7.86 4.04
N GLY A 143 -12.00 -7.14 2.92
CA GLY A 143 -13.08 -6.24 2.50
C GLY A 143 -12.92 -4.77 2.93
N ILE A 144 -13.61 -3.90 2.20
CA ILE A 144 -13.51 -2.44 2.33
C ILE A 144 -13.94 -1.90 3.70
N ALA A 145 -14.90 -2.55 4.36
CA ALA A 145 -15.35 -2.14 5.69
C ALA A 145 -14.23 -2.30 6.73
N THR A 146 -13.46 -3.38 6.62
CA THR A 146 -12.28 -3.66 7.46
C THR A 146 -11.20 -2.62 7.22
N VAL A 147 -10.96 -2.23 5.96
CA VAL A 147 -10.02 -1.15 5.62
C VAL A 147 -10.39 0.18 6.29
N ILE A 148 -11.64 0.61 6.16
CA ILE A 148 -12.12 1.87 6.78
C ILE A 148 -11.95 1.81 8.30
N ARG A 149 -12.42 0.72 8.94
CA ARG A 149 -12.30 0.50 10.39
C ARG A 149 -10.84 0.57 10.84
N ASN A 150 -9.95 -0.11 10.12
CA ASN A 150 -8.53 -0.19 10.46
C ASN A 150 -7.84 1.18 10.36
N LYS A 151 -8.17 1.97 9.34
CA LYS A 151 -7.67 3.34 9.18
C LYS A 151 -8.21 4.28 10.26
N ARG A 152 -9.49 4.18 10.63
CA ARG A 152 -10.08 4.94 11.75
C ARG A 152 -9.43 4.62 13.10
N LEU A 153 -9.18 3.35 13.39
CA LEU A 153 -8.44 2.92 14.58
C LEU A 153 -7.00 3.43 14.60
N ALA A 154 -6.32 3.45 13.45
CA ALA A 154 -4.97 3.99 13.33
C ALA A 154 -4.95 5.50 13.56
N LEU A 155 -5.94 6.24 13.03
CA LEU A 155 -6.08 7.67 13.28
C LEU A 155 -6.30 7.98 14.76
N ALA A 156 -7.20 7.24 15.42
CA ALA A 156 -7.47 7.40 16.85
C ALA A 156 -6.20 7.15 17.69
N PHE A 157 -5.44 6.09 17.37
CA PHE A 157 -4.18 5.78 18.04
C PHE A 157 -3.13 6.89 17.86
N ARG A 158 -2.97 7.41 16.63
CA ARG A 158 -2.05 8.54 16.37
C ARG A 158 -2.42 9.78 17.17
N ARG A 159 -3.70 10.13 17.22
CA ARG A 159 -4.21 11.27 18.00
C ARG A 159 -4.02 11.08 19.51
N LEU A 160 -4.22 9.86 20.00
CA LEU A 160 -3.98 9.49 21.39
C LEU A 160 -2.51 9.66 21.78
N ARG A 161 -1.58 9.26 20.90
CA ARG A 161 -0.14 9.52 21.07
C ARG A 161 0.22 11.00 20.99
N ALA A 162 -0.31 11.72 19.99
CA ALA A 162 -0.01 13.14 19.78
C ALA A 162 -0.49 14.04 20.94
N ALA A 163 -1.51 13.61 21.70
CA ALA A 163 -1.96 14.31 22.88
C ALA A 163 -0.90 14.37 24.01
N ASN A 164 0.14 13.53 23.95
CA ASN A 164 1.29 13.51 24.87
C ASN A 164 0.90 13.68 26.35
N GLY A 165 -0.04 12.86 26.82
CA GLY A 165 -0.49 12.87 28.21
C GLY A 165 -1.53 13.94 28.58
N LYS A 166 -1.91 14.87 27.68
CA LYS A 166 -2.99 15.84 27.93
C LYS A 166 -4.34 15.13 28.14
N ARG A 167 -5.22 15.72 28.95
CA ARG A 167 -6.60 15.20 29.14
C ARG A 167 -7.36 15.32 27.82
N ILE A 168 -7.53 14.20 27.13
CA ILE A 168 -8.45 14.07 26.00
C ILE A 168 -9.64 13.18 26.38
N HIS A 169 -10.83 13.63 25.95
CA HIS A 169 -12.07 12.90 26.13
C HIS A 169 -12.13 11.75 25.11
N LEU A 170 -12.12 10.50 25.58
CA LEU A 170 -11.97 9.34 24.68
C LEU A 170 -13.18 9.11 23.78
N ALA A 171 -14.39 9.48 24.21
CA ALA A 171 -15.56 9.43 23.35
C ALA A 171 -15.48 10.49 22.23
N GLU A 172 -14.93 11.67 22.52
CA GLU A 172 -14.71 12.71 21.51
C GLU A 172 -13.61 12.29 20.53
N LEU A 173 -12.54 11.66 21.02
CA LEU A 173 -11.51 11.05 20.18
C LEU A 173 -12.11 10.03 19.21
N ALA A 174 -12.99 9.16 19.70
CA ALA A 174 -13.67 8.16 18.88
C ALA A 174 -14.53 8.83 17.80
N TYR A 175 -15.36 9.81 18.21
CA TYR A 175 -16.22 10.58 17.30
C TYR A 175 -15.43 11.26 16.19
N ARG A 176 -14.42 12.05 16.55
CA ARG A 176 -13.55 12.73 15.58
C ARG A 176 -12.79 11.77 14.69
N SER A 177 -12.59 10.53 15.11
CA SER A 177 -11.90 9.50 14.31
C SER A 177 -12.87 8.69 13.45
N GLY A 178 -14.15 9.09 13.39
CA GLY A 178 -15.17 8.50 12.51
C GLY A 178 -15.95 7.34 13.13
N PHE A 179 -15.98 7.19 14.45
CA PHE A 179 -16.86 6.23 15.14
C PHE A 179 -18.12 6.93 15.65
N SER A 180 -19.29 6.31 15.43
CA SER A 180 -20.57 6.83 15.92
C SER A 180 -20.76 6.65 17.43
N ASP A 181 -20.12 5.63 18.01
CA ASP A 181 -20.25 5.31 19.43
C ASP A 181 -18.94 4.79 20.04
N TYR A 182 -18.75 5.09 21.33
CA TYR A 182 -17.53 4.73 22.06
C TYR A 182 -17.43 3.24 22.36
N SER A 183 -18.54 2.54 22.58
CA SER A 183 -18.56 1.13 22.97
C SER A 183 -18.02 0.24 21.85
N SER A 184 -18.49 0.45 20.62
CA SER A 184 -17.99 -0.22 19.41
C SER A 184 -16.54 0.12 19.16
N PHE A 185 -16.16 1.40 19.27
CA PHE A 185 -14.78 1.83 19.14
C PHE A 185 -13.86 1.11 20.13
N SER A 186 -14.22 1.08 21.42
CA SER A 186 -13.40 0.49 22.48
C SER A 186 -13.16 -1.00 22.26
N LYS A 187 -14.21 -1.75 21.88
CA LYS A 187 -14.09 -3.18 21.53
C LYS A 187 -13.14 -3.40 20.36
N LEU A 188 -13.37 -2.71 19.25
CA LEU A 188 -12.55 -2.84 18.04
C LEU A 188 -11.11 -2.38 18.25
N PHE A 189 -10.90 -1.38 19.11
CA PHE A 189 -9.57 -0.93 19.49
C PHE A 189 -8.84 -1.98 20.32
N GLN A 190 -9.51 -2.58 21.31
CA GLN A 190 -8.96 -3.66 22.11
C GLN A 190 -8.65 -4.90 21.26
N GLU A 191 -9.54 -5.28 20.34
CA GLU A 191 -9.29 -6.38 19.40
C GLU A 191 -8.04 -6.14 18.55
N LYS A 192 -7.82 -4.90 18.10
CA LYS A 192 -6.69 -4.56 17.24
C LYS A 192 -5.36 -4.38 17.97
N TYR A 193 -5.37 -3.78 19.16
CA TYR A 193 -4.15 -3.36 19.87
C TYR A 193 -3.89 -4.13 21.16
N GLY A 194 -4.79 -5.04 21.57
CA GLY A 194 -4.65 -5.85 22.77
C GLY A 194 -4.96 -5.14 24.09
N GLU A 195 -5.17 -3.82 24.07
CA GLU A 195 -5.43 -2.99 25.27
C GLU A 195 -6.57 -2.00 25.00
N LYS A 196 -7.27 -1.54 26.05
CA LYS A 196 -8.34 -0.55 25.87
C LYS A 196 -7.75 0.84 25.62
N PRO A 197 -8.50 1.75 24.96
CA PRO A 197 -8.06 3.14 24.78
C PRO A 197 -7.69 3.86 26.09
N THR A 198 -8.35 3.50 27.20
CA THR A 198 -8.06 4.01 28.55
C THR A 198 -6.68 3.61 29.05
N ASP A 199 -6.27 2.39 28.75
CA ASP A 199 -5.04 1.78 29.23
C ASP A 199 -3.88 2.35 28.42
N THR A 200 -4.03 2.41 27.09
CA THR A 200 -3.10 3.11 26.19
C THR A 200 -2.86 4.56 26.62
N ARG A 201 -3.92 5.30 26.98
CA ARG A 201 -3.81 6.69 27.47
C ARG A 201 -3.00 6.79 28.75
N SER A 202 -3.24 5.87 29.68
CA SER A 202 -2.58 5.85 30.99
C SER A 202 -1.09 5.51 30.84
N ARG A 203 -0.77 4.55 29.96
CA ARG A 203 0.60 4.18 29.59
C ARG A 203 1.36 5.33 28.92
N ILE A 204 0.72 6.06 28.00
CA ILE A 204 1.34 7.25 27.38
C ILE A 204 1.62 8.33 28.42
N LYS A 205 0.69 8.57 29.37
CA LYS A 205 0.93 9.50 30.48
C LYS A 205 2.12 9.11 31.36
N GLN A 206 2.30 7.82 31.63
CA GLN A 206 3.42 7.31 32.43
C GLN A 206 4.75 7.47 31.68
N SER A 207 4.80 7.15 30.38
CA SER A 207 5.99 7.35 29.54
C SER A 207 6.41 8.82 29.46
N THR A 208 5.47 9.76 29.30
CA THR A 208 5.78 11.20 29.31
C THR A 208 6.32 11.65 30.68
N TYR A 209 5.88 11.03 31.78
CA TYR A 209 6.40 11.35 33.12
C TYR A 209 7.83 10.85 33.30
N ASP A 210 8.15 9.63 32.83
CA ASP A 210 9.51 9.10 32.88
C ASP A 210 10.47 9.95 32.01
N ASP A 211 10.11 10.31 30.78
CA ASP A 211 10.96 11.12 29.90
C ASP A 211 11.25 12.53 30.46
N ILE A 212 10.31 13.13 31.21
CA ILE A 212 10.53 14.43 31.89
C ILE A 212 11.44 14.28 33.12
N VAL A 213 11.42 13.12 33.79
CA VAL A 213 12.26 12.85 34.97
C VAL A 213 13.70 12.48 34.56
N TYR A 214 13.93 12.02 33.32
CA TYR A 214 15.25 11.60 32.82
C TYR A 214 16.06 12.66 32.03
N ASP A 215 15.54 13.88 31.79
CA ASP A 215 16.30 14.98 31.15
C ASP A 215 17.23 15.76 32.11
N GLY A 216 17.71 15.12 33.18
CA GLY A 216 18.99 15.47 33.81
C GLY A 216 19.19 16.87 34.42
N GLN A 217 18.19 17.76 34.46
CA GLN A 217 18.29 19.04 35.16
C GLN A 217 17.02 19.32 35.98
N LEU A 218 16.99 18.77 37.19
CA LEU A 218 16.66 19.45 38.46
C LEU A 218 16.32 18.43 39.55
N ILE A 219 17.28 17.58 39.90
CA ILE A 219 17.38 17.03 41.27
C ILE A 219 18.81 17.29 41.77
N THR A 220 19.16 18.57 41.88
CA THR A 220 20.35 19.00 42.62
C THR A 220 20.07 20.28 43.41
N HIS A 221 18.93 20.34 44.13
CA HIS A 221 18.72 21.44 45.08
C HIS A 221 18.21 21.07 46.48
N PHE A 222 18.01 19.79 46.81
CA PHE A 222 17.64 19.38 48.18
C PHE A 222 18.58 18.36 48.82
N ARG A 223 19.89 18.44 48.54
CA ARG A 223 20.92 17.74 49.33
C ARG A 223 22.19 18.56 49.62
N ARG A 224 22.22 19.88 49.34
CA ARG A 224 23.38 20.74 49.67
C ARG A 224 22.98 22.01 50.46
N LEU A 225 22.04 21.85 51.39
CA LEU A 225 21.80 22.79 52.51
C LEU A 225 21.93 22.08 53.87
N ARG A 226 22.84 21.11 53.95
CA ARG A 226 23.62 20.80 55.15
C ARG A 226 25.04 20.64 54.66
N GLU A 227 25.97 21.36 55.27
CA GLU A 227 27.41 21.37 54.95
C GLU A 227 27.66 22.16 53.64
N ILE A 228 28.15 23.39 53.65
CA ILE A 228 29.44 23.81 54.23
C ILE A 228 29.38 25.30 54.62
N HIS A 229 29.87 25.56 55.82
CA HIS A 229 30.39 26.80 56.42
C HIS A 229 30.53 28.08 55.57
N TYR A 230 29.92 29.16 56.07
CA TYR A 230 30.55 30.49 56.07
C TYR A 230 31.33 30.66 57.37
N GLY A 231 32.64 30.80 57.25
CA GLY A 231 33.60 31.35 58.22
C GLY A 231 34.85 31.68 57.40
N ASN A 232 35.54 32.81 57.53
CA ASN A 232 35.56 33.92 58.46
C ASN A 232 36.04 35.17 57.69
N GLU A 233 35.75 36.36 58.21
CA GLU A 233 36.69 37.51 58.35
C GLU A 233 35.85 38.65 58.97
N ASP A 234 35.87 38.78 60.29
CA ASP A 234 36.77 39.66 61.06
C ASP A 234 36.21 41.10 61.13
N ASP A 235 35.44 41.36 62.19
CA ASP A 235 35.38 42.69 62.79
C ASP A 235 35.18 42.56 64.31
N SER A 236 36.31 42.74 65.00
CA SER A 236 36.62 43.16 66.37
C SER A 236 35.57 43.33 67.49
N PRO A 237 36.03 43.29 68.77
CA PRO A 237 35.25 42.82 69.92
C PRO A 237 34.80 43.94 70.86
N LEU A 238 33.62 43.78 71.48
CA LEU A 238 33.26 44.40 72.77
C LEU A 238 32.41 43.39 73.57
N LYS A 239 33.01 42.74 74.59
CA LYS A 239 32.94 43.10 76.02
C LYS A 239 31.52 42.99 76.59
N THR A 240 31.23 42.01 77.46
CA THR A 240 31.38 42.05 78.94
C THR A 240 29.96 41.89 79.53
N THR A 241 29.59 40.73 80.09
CA THR A 241 29.78 40.30 81.50
C THR A 241 28.44 40.27 82.24
N LEU A 242 27.89 39.06 82.41
CA LEU A 242 27.51 38.34 83.64
C LEU A 242 26.39 37.34 83.32
#